data_AF-K2C060-F1
#
_entry.id   AF-K2C060-F1
#
_cell.length_a   1.000
_cell.length_b   1.000
_cell.length_c   1.000
_cell.angle_alpha   90.00
_cell.angle_beta   90.00
_cell.angle_gamma   90.00
#
_symmetry.space_group_name_H-M   'P 1'
#
loop_
_entity.id
_entity.type
_entity.pdbx_description
1 polymer ?
#
loop_
_entity_poly.entity_id
_entity_poly.type
_entity_poly.pdbx_seq_one_letter_code
_entity_poly.pdbx_strand_id
1 'polypeptide(L)'
;MRAFLNQLVKLARKRISPFWLLVVVALFCFMSAFIFINRWMNKPISLDATQVDTTSFVYRDASQPVETRVEDLLSHMTTEEKIGQLILVAKNSIRDRDDIVGYGIGAVLSGGGEKPEPNTPQGWLSMVNQLQNAAKKSR
;
A
#
# COMPACT_ATOMS: atom_id res chain seq x y z
N MET A 1 5.27 33.54 -59.09
CA MET A 1 4.19 32.66 -58.58
C MET A 1 4.39 31.17 -58.93
N ARG A 2 4.57 30.79 -60.21
CA ARG A 2 4.78 29.37 -60.61
C ARG A 2 6.02 28.69 -60.00
N ALA A 3 7.13 29.42 -59.83
CA ALA A 3 8.36 28.87 -59.23
C ALA A 3 8.19 28.49 -57.73
N PHE A 4 7.38 29.26 -57.00
CA PHE A 4 7.08 29.02 -55.59
C PHE A 4 6.19 27.78 -55.40
N LEU A 5 5.19 27.62 -56.27
CA LEU A 5 4.33 26.43 -56.30
C LEU A 5 5.13 25.16 -56.61
N ASN A 6 6.11 25.21 -57.53
CA ASN A 6 6.96 24.06 -57.85
C ASN A 6 7.93 23.68 -56.70
N GLN A 7 8.36 24.65 -55.89
CA GLN A 7 9.15 24.41 -54.67
C GLN A 7 8.32 23.69 -53.61
N LEU A 8 7.07 24.12 -53.38
CA LEU A 8 6.17 23.50 -52.42
C LEU A 8 5.81 22.06 -52.80
N VAL A 9 5.57 21.77 -54.09
CA VAL A 9 5.30 20.40 -54.58
C VAL A 9 6.54 19.51 -54.43
N LYS A 10 7.76 20.05 -54.63
CA LYS A 10 9.02 19.31 -54.39
C LYS A 10 9.22 18.96 -52.92
N LEU A 11 8.88 19.87 -52.00
CA LEU A 11 8.96 19.63 -50.56
C LEU A 11 7.92 18.59 -50.09
N ALA A 12 6.70 18.64 -50.64
CA ALA A 12 5.63 17.69 -50.32
C ALA A 12 5.87 16.27 -50.86
N ARG A 13 6.69 16.12 -51.92
CA ARG A 13 7.06 14.82 -52.52
C ARG A 13 8.38 14.25 -51.97
N LYS A 14 8.88 14.77 -50.85
CA LYS A 14 10.10 14.22 -50.23
C LYS A 14 9.76 12.89 -49.56
N ARG A 15 9.94 11.80 -50.32
CA ARG A 15 9.74 10.42 -49.89
C ARG A 15 10.48 10.19 -48.58
N ILE A 16 9.73 9.91 -47.52
CA ILE A 16 10.29 9.49 -46.23
C ILE A 16 11.16 8.26 -46.53
N SER A 17 12.43 8.30 -46.13
CA SER A 17 13.34 7.20 -46.44
C SER A 17 12.84 5.92 -45.75
N PRO A 18 13.02 4.75 -46.36
CA PRO A 18 12.58 3.47 -45.76
C PRO A 18 13.17 3.26 -44.36
N PHE A 19 14.34 3.84 -44.08
CA PHE A 19 14.95 3.89 -42.75
C PHE A 19 14.03 4.53 -41.70
N TRP A 20 13.47 5.72 -41.97
CA TRP A 20 12.59 6.40 -41.02
C TRP A 20 11.23 5.71 -40.85
N LEU A 21 10.73 5.04 -41.90
CA LEU A 21 9.53 4.21 -41.79
C LEU A 21 9.78 3.02 -40.85
N LEU A 22 10.93 2.34 -40.97
CA LEU A 22 11.32 1.26 -40.08
C LEU A 22 11.49 1.72 -38.63
N VAL A 23 12.07 2.90 -38.41
CA VAL A 23 12.20 3.49 -37.06
C VAL A 23 10.83 3.73 -36.43
N VAL A 24 9.88 4.30 -37.17
CA VAL A 24 8.52 4.55 -36.64
C VAL A 24 7.80 3.23 -36.31
N VAL A 25 7.90 2.23 -37.19
CA VAL A 25 7.32 0.89 -36.94
C VAL A 25 7.96 0.25 -35.71
N ALA A 26 9.28 0.31 -35.58
CA ALA A 26 9.99 -0.25 -34.42
C ALA A 26 9.58 0.43 -33.10
N LEU A 27 9.44 1.77 -33.10
CA LEU A 27 8.97 2.52 -31.93
C LEU A 27 7.52 2.16 -31.57
N PHE A 28 6.65 1.99 -32.57
CA PHE A 28 5.27 1.56 -32.34
C PHE A 28 5.20 0.15 -31.75
N CYS A 29 5.97 -0.80 -32.30
CA CYS A 29 6.08 -2.16 -31.77
C CYS A 29 6.60 -2.14 -30.32
N PHE A 30 7.66 -1.37 -30.04
CA PHE A 30 8.20 -1.25 -28.69
C PHE A 30 7.18 -0.67 -27.70
N MET A 31 6.47 0.40 -28.07
CA MET A 31 5.44 1.01 -27.24
C MET A 31 4.28 0.03 -26.97
N SER A 32 3.83 -0.71 -28.00
CA SER A 32 2.80 -1.73 -27.84
C SER A 32 3.23 -2.89 -26.94
N ALA A 33 4.49 -3.34 -27.06
CA ALA A 33 5.06 -4.39 -26.21
C ALA A 33 5.18 -3.91 -24.77
N PHE A 34 5.63 -2.67 -24.55
CA PHE A 34 5.74 -2.07 -23.22
C PHE A 34 4.36 -1.95 -22.54
N ILE A 35 3.34 -1.47 -23.25
CA ILE A 35 1.97 -1.39 -22.72
C ILE A 35 1.44 -2.80 -22.40
N PHE A 36 1.66 -3.77 -23.28
CA PHE A 36 1.22 -5.14 -23.07
C PHE A 36 1.91 -5.80 -21.87
N ILE A 37 3.24 -5.67 -21.76
CA ILE A 37 4.04 -6.18 -20.65
C ILE A 37 3.62 -5.52 -19.35
N ASN A 38 3.45 -4.19 -19.32
CA ASN A 38 2.97 -3.50 -18.11
C ASN A 38 1.56 -3.95 -17.73
N ARG A 39 0.66 -4.18 -18.69
CA ARG A 39 -0.69 -4.66 -18.38
C ARG A 39 -0.70 -6.12 -17.94
N TRP A 40 0.27 -6.92 -18.36
CA TRP A 40 0.44 -8.31 -17.96
C TRP A 40 1.13 -8.45 -16.60
N MET A 41 2.17 -7.66 -16.34
CA MET A 41 2.88 -7.62 -15.05
C MET A 41 2.07 -6.93 -13.95
N ASN A 42 1.30 -5.89 -14.29
CA ASN A 42 0.37 -5.23 -13.37
C ASN A 42 -1.04 -5.83 -13.44
N LYS A 43 -1.18 -7.11 -13.81
CA LYS A 43 -2.43 -7.80 -13.52
C LYS A 43 -2.60 -7.77 -11.99
N PRO A 44 -3.69 -7.21 -11.45
CA PRO A 44 -3.96 -7.41 -10.04
C PRO A 44 -3.98 -8.91 -9.82
N ILE A 45 -3.21 -9.39 -8.86
CA ILE A 45 -3.28 -10.77 -8.44
C ILE A 45 -4.74 -10.97 -8.04
N SER A 46 -5.50 -11.65 -8.88
CA SER A 46 -6.78 -12.21 -8.50
C SER A 46 -6.41 -13.37 -7.58
N LEU A 47 -6.11 -13.04 -6.33
CA LEU A 47 -6.29 -13.96 -5.23
C LEU A 47 -7.74 -14.37 -5.40
N ASP A 48 -7.98 -15.62 -5.78
CA ASP A 48 -9.22 -16.27 -5.42
C ASP A 48 -9.19 -16.30 -3.90
N ALA A 49 -9.56 -15.17 -3.30
CA ALA A 49 -9.76 -15.04 -1.90
C ALA A 49 -10.99 -15.88 -1.65
N THR A 50 -10.76 -17.18 -1.40
CA THR A 50 -11.62 -17.90 -0.47
C THR A 50 -11.77 -16.95 0.71
N GLN A 51 -12.90 -16.27 0.78
CA GLN A 51 -13.24 -15.37 1.87
C GLN A 51 -13.24 -16.27 3.10
N VAL A 52 -12.10 -16.34 3.79
CA VAL A 52 -12.09 -16.82 5.16
C VAL A 52 -12.97 -15.82 5.86
N ASP A 53 -14.16 -16.27 6.24
CA ASP A 53 -15.14 -15.48 6.95
C ASP A 53 -14.49 -15.04 8.27
N THR A 54 -13.81 -13.89 8.28
CA THR A 54 -13.07 -13.41 9.47
C THR A 54 -14.02 -13.04 10.61
N THR A 55 -15.34 -13.12 10.40
CA THR A 55 -16.37 -13.07 11.43
C THR A 55 -16.54 -14.38 12.20
N SER A 56 -15.93 -15.49 11.77
CA SER A 56 -16.04 -16.79 12.46
C SER A 56 -14.84 -17.14 13.34
N PHE A 57 -13.95 -16.19 13.66
CA PHE A 57 -12.84 -16.47 14.58
C PHE A 57 -13.32 -16.45 16.03
N VAL A 58 -12.95 -17.49 16.78
CA VAL A 58 -13.33 -17.66 18.19
C VAL A 58 -12.78 -16.51 19.04
N TYR A 59 -11.60 -15.98 18.72
CA TYR A 59 -11.00 -14.86 19.46
C TYR A 59 -11.84 -13.56 19.41
N ARG A 60 -12.71 -13.41 18.39
CA ARG A 60 -13.62 -12.27 18.23
C ARG A 60 -14.97 -12.44 18.94
N ASP A 61 -15.31 -13.65 19.38
CA ASP A 61 -16.55 -13.92 20.13
C ASP A 61 -16.35 -13.61 21.62
N ALA A 62 -16.94 -12.51 22.09
CA ALA A 62 -16.85 -12.07 23.48
C ALA A 62 -17.58 -12.98 24.48
N SER A 63 -18.41 -13.93 24.02
CA SER A 63 -19.10 -14.90 24.88
C SER A 63 -18.22 -16.09 25.28
N GLN A 64 -17.09 -16.30 24.59
CA GLN A 64 -16.18 -17.42 24.86
C GLN A 64 -15.23 -17.11 26.03
N PRO A 65 -14.73 -18.15 26.73
CA PRO A 65 -13.72 -17.98 27.77
C PRO A 65 -12.48 -17.27 27.23
N VAL A 66 -11.84 -16.45 28.08
CA VAL A 66 -10.63 -15.70 27.70
C VAL A 66 -9.55 -16.63 27.16
N GLU A 67 -9.28 -17.76 27.81
CA GLU A 67 -8.21 -18.65 27.38
C GLU A 67 -8.48 -19.31 26.04
N THR A 68 -9.74 -19.66 25.75
CA THR A 68 -10.15 -20.16 24.44
C THR A 68 -9.89 -19.11 23.35
N ARG A 69 -10.16 -17.84 23.64
CA ARG A 69 -9.91 -16.72 22.72
C ARG A 69 -8.43 -16.44 22.53
N VAL A 70 -7.63 -16.57 23.59
CA VAL A 70 -6.17 -16.40 23.55
C VAL A 70 -5.53 -17.52 22.72
N GLU A 71 -5.89 -18.78 22.97
CA GLU A 71 -5.39 -19.93 22.22
C GLU A 71 -5.72 -19.82 20.73
N ASP A 72 -6.97 -19.49 20.39
CA ASP A 72 -7.39 -19.28 19.00
C ASP A 72 -6.56 -18.14 18.37
N LEU A 73 -6.48 -16.96 19.00
CA LEU A 73 -5.70 -15.84 18.48
C LEU A 73 -4.22 -16.21 18.24
N LEU A 74 -3.57 -16.82 19.22
CA LEU A 74 -2.16 -17.22 19.12
C LEU A 74 -1.91 -18.27 18.02
N SER A 75 -2.92 -19.10 17.70
CA SER A 75 -2.84 -20.07 16.60
C SER A 75 -2.84 -19.41 15.22
N HIS A 76 -3.48 -18.23 15.08
CA HIS A 76 -3.53 -17.46 13.83
C HIS A 76 -2.37 -16.48 13.67
N MET A 77 -1.62 -16.19 14.73
CA MET A 77 -0.52 -15.23 14.70
C MET A 77 0.79 -15.79 14.12
N THR A 78 1.46 -15.01 13.27
CA THR A 78 2.84 -15.28 12.86
C THR A 78 3.83 -15.03 14.00
N THR A 79 5.07 -15.49 13.83
CA THR A 79 6.14 -15.22 14.80
C THR A 79 6.40 -13.71 14.93
N GLU A 80 6.37 -12.98 13.83
CA GLU A 80 6.55 -11.52 13.79
C GLU A 80 5.44 -10.80 14.54
N GLU A 81 4.19 -11.20 14.34
CA GLU A 81 3.04 -10.65 15.08
C GLU A 81 3.18 -10.92 16.59
N LYS A 82 3.65 -12.12 16.98
CA LYS A 82 3.92 -12.46 18.39
C LYS A 82 5.02 -11.60 18.99
N ILE A 83 6.11 -11.39 18.25
CA ILE A 83 7.19 -10.50 18.65
C ILE A 83 6.68 -9.06 18.80
N GLY A 84 5.87 -8.59 17.84
CA GLY A 84 5.22 -7.28 17.89
C GLY A 84 4.45 -7.04 19.19
N GLN A 85 3.69 -8.06 19.65
CA GLN A 85 2.95 -8.00 20.92
C GLN A 85 3.83 -7.87 22.17
N LEU A 86 5.10 -8.30 22.12
CA LEU A 86 6.05 -8.21 23.23
C LEU A 86 6.76 -6.86 23.32
N ILE A 87 6.56 -5.97 22.34
CA ILE A 87 7.26 -4.70 22.23
C ILE A 87 6.43 -3.55 22.82
N LEU A 88 7.09 -2.72 23.63
CA LEU A 88 6.57 -1.47 24.16
C LEU A 88 7.37 -0.29 23.56
N VAL A 89 6.72 0.55 22.76
CA VAL A 89 7.37 1.68 22.06
C VAL A 89 6.99 3.01 22.69
N ALA A 90 7.93 3.93 22.88
CA ALA A 90 7.61 5.29 23.27
C ALA A 90 6.86 6.01 22.14
N LYS A 91 5.76 6.70 22.43
CA LYS A 91 4.89 7.31 21.40
C LYS A 91 5.64 8.27 20.48
N ASN A 92 6.65 8.97 20.99
CA ASN A 92 7.44 9.93 20.22
C ASN A 92 8.52 9.25 19.35
N SER A 93 8.77 7.96 19.52
CA SER A 93 9.64 7.16 18.64
C SER A 93 8.92 6.65 17.40
N ILE A 94 7.58 6.70 17.38
CA ILE A 94 6.75 6.34 16.23
C ILE A 94 6.70 7.54 15.28
N ARG A 95 7.46 7.47 14.18
CA ARG A 95 7.56 8.55 13.19
C ARG A 95 6.46 8.44 12.14
N ASP A 96 6.18 7.22 11.70
CA ASP A 96 5.07 6.91 10.81
C ASP A 96 4.03 6.08 11.57
N ARG A 97 2.74 6.41 11.40
CA ARG A 97 1.66 5.62 12.03
C ARG A 97 1.50 4.27 11.36
N ASP A 98 1.94 4.14 10.12
CA ASP A 98 1.92 2.86 9.41
C ASP A 98 2.91 1.87 10.04
N ASP A 99 3.91 2.32 10.80
CA ASP A 99 4.80 1.46 11.60
C ASP A 99 4.03 0.65 12.66
N ILE A 100 2.94 1.20 13.22
CA ILE A 100 2.09 0.49 14.19
C ILE A 100 1.47 -0.75 13.55
N VAL A 101 1.02 -0.60 12.30
CA VAL A 101 0.42 -1.68 11.52
C VAL A 101 1.49 -2.64 11.03
N GLY A 102 2.56 -2.12 10.42
CA GLY A 102 3.61 -2.89 9.77
C GLY A 102 4.40 -3.78 10.74
N TYR A 103 4.62 -3.33 11.97
CA TYR A 103 5.35 -4.11 12.99
C TYR A 103 4.45 -4.81 14.00
N GLY A 104 3.12 -4.67 13.90
CA GLY A 104 2.18 -5.27 14.86
C GLY A 104 2.45 -4.85 16.31
N ILE A 105 2.74 -3.56 16.54
CA ILE A 105 3.17 -3.04 17.85
C ILE A 105 2.12 -3.35 18.92
N GLY A 106 2.52 -4.09 19.95
CA GLY A 106 1.65 -4.52 21.06
C GLY A 106 1.30 -3.41 22.04
N ALA A 107 2.25 -2.52 22.32
CA ALA A 107 2.02 -1.46 23.28
C ALA A 107 2.78 -0.17 22.95
N VAL A 108 2.16 0.95 23.33
CA VAL A 108 2.75 2.29 23.23
C VAL A 108 2.70 2.95 24.59
N LEU A 109 3.81 3.57 25.02
CA LEU A 109 3.89 4.32 26.26
C LEU A 109 4.06 5.82 26.01
N SER A 110 3.67 6.62 27.00
CA SER A 110 4.07 8.03 27.10
C SER A 110 5.08 8.15 28.22
N GLY A 111 6.32 8.54 27.89
CA GLY A 111 7.37 8.77 28.88
C GLY A 111 7.05 9.96 29.81
N GLY A 112 7.90 10.17 30.82
CA GLY A 112 7.76 11.31 31.73
C GLY A 112 7.74 12.64 30.97
N GLY A 113 6.63 13.38 31.09
CA GLY A 113 6.43 14.66 30.40
C GLY A 113 5.93 14.56 28.95
N GLU A 114 5.83 13.35 28.38
CA GLU A 114 5.32 13.16 27.02
C GLU A 114 3.79 13.22 26.98
N LYS A 115 3.26 14.44 26.94
CA LYS A 115 1.82 14.70 26.82
C LYS A 115 1.38 14.89 25.36
N PRO A 116 0.08 14.74 25.04
CA PRO A 116 -0.48 15.35 23.84
C PRO A 116 -0.50 16.88 23.98
N GLU A 117 -0.57 17.58 22.86
CA GLU A 117 -0.83 19.02 22.82
C GLU A 117 -2.21 19.28 22.20
N PRO A 118 -3.15 19.90 22.93
CA PRO A 118 -3.03 20.39 24.32
C PRO A 118 -3.07 19.25 25.36
N ASN A 119 -2.45 19.45 26.51
CA ASN A 119 -2.49 18.50 27.62
C ASN A 119 -3.80 18.57 28.39
N THR A 120 -4.85 18.01 27.80
CA THR A 120 -6.19 17.92 28.38
C THR A 120 -6.71 16.49 28.28
N PRO A 121 -7.71 16.09 29.09
CA PRO A 121 -8.34 14.77 28.95
C PRO A 121 -8.80 14.45 27.52
N GLN A 122 -9.33 15.47 26.82
CA GLN A 122 -9.74 15.32 25.42
C GLN A 122 -8.55 15.11 24.47
N GLY A 123 -7.42 15.78 24.71
CA GLY A 123 -6.18 15.57 23.97
C GLY A 123 -5.66 14.14 24.13
N TRP A 124 -5.70 13.60 25.36
CA TRP A 124 -5.34 12.22 25.65
C TRP A 124 -6.26 11.21 24.94
N LEU A 125 -7.59 11.41 25.05
CA LEU A 125 -8.57 10.56 24.37
C LEU A 125 -8.34 10.55 22.85
N SER A 126 -8.14 11.71 22.24
CA SER A 126 -7.88 11.83 20.80
C SER A 126 -6.61 11.10 20.39
N MET A 127 -5.52 11.25 21.16
CA MET A 127 -4.26 10.58 20.89
C MET A 127 -4.41 9.05 20.97
N VAL A 128 -5.01 8.54 22.04
CA VAL A 128 -5.22 7.09 22.22
C VAL A 128 -6.10 6.52 21.10
N ASN A 129 -7.19 7.21 20.75
CA ASN A 129 -8.06 6.78 19.66
C ASN A 129 -7.32 6.73 18.31
N GLN A 130 -6.45 7.68 18.02
CA GLN A 130 -5.65 7.67 16.79
C GLN A 130 -4.69 6.47 16.74
N LEU A 131 -4.00 6.17 17.84
CA LEU A 131 -3.11 5.00 17.95
C LEU A 131 -3.91 3.69 17.82
N GLN A 132 -5.03 3.58 18.54
CA GLN A 132 -5.89 2.40 18.48
C GLN A 132 -6.50 2.18 17.09
N ASN A 133 -6.90 3.27 16.41
CA ASN A 133 -7.43 3.20 15.05
C ASN A 133 -6.38 2.79 14.02
N ALA A 134 -5.09 3.10 14.26
CA ALA A 134 -4.01 2.55 13.47
C ALA A 134 -3.86 1.05 13.74
N ALA A 135 -3.76 0.64 15.01
CA ALA A 135 -3.63 -0.77 15.39
C ALA A 135 -4.75 -1.66 14.83
N LYS A 136 -6.00 -1.19 14.84
CA LYS A 136 -7.16 -1.92 14.27
C LYS A 136 -7.10 -2.19 12.76
N LYS A 137 -6.15 -1.59 12.03
CA LYS A 137 -5.90 -1.84 10.61
C LYS A 137 -4.93 -3.00 10.38
N SER A 138 -4.30 -3.54 11.42
CA SER A 138 -3.54 -4.79 11.32
C SER A 138 -4.48 -5.95 10.98
N ARG A 139 -3.88 -7.06 10.55
CA ARG A 139 -4.59 -8.30 10.22
C ARG A 139 -5.43 -8.82 11.39
#